data_AF-A0A147DTC2-F1
#
_entry.id   AF-A0A147DTC2-F1
#
_cell.length_a   1.000
_cell.length_b   1.000
_cell.length_c   1.000
_cell.angle_alpha   90.00
_cell.angle_beta   90.00
_cell.angle_gamma   90.00
#
_symmetry.space_group_name_H-M   'P 1'
#
loop_
_entity.id
_entity.type
_entity.pdbx_description
1 polymer ?
#
loop_
_entity_poly.entity_id
_entity_poly.type
_entity_poly.pdbx_seq_one_letter_code
_entity_poly.pdbx_strand_id
1 'polypeptide(L)' 'MAHRNDLIWQQDGDDSWSAWADGRRVARITHDRQYELVSQDGAVRGSHSALGSAQAQLEAWYLWATTTDPDA' A
#
# COMPACT_ATOMS: atom_id res chain seq x y z
N MET A 1 3.15 1.76 23.57
CA MET A 1 4.02 2.17 22.46
C MET A 1 3.39 1.59 21.21
N ALA A 2 2.68 2.41 20.42
CA ALA A 2 1.95 1.93 19.25
C ALA A 2 2.97 1.33 18.27
N HIS A 3 2.78 0.07 17.88
CA HIS A 3 3.56 -0.56 16.82
C HIS A 3 3.23 0.24 15.55
N ARG A 4 4.12 1.17 15.20
CA ARG A 4 3.98 1.97 13.99
C ARG A 4 4.28 0.99 12.87
N ASN A 5 3.21 0.39 12.38
CA ASN A 5 3.26 -0.61 11.33
C ASN A 5 3.52 0.19 10.03
N ASP A 6 4.76 0.66 9.90
CA ASP A 6 5.18 1.60 8.86
C ASP A 6 5.22 0.84 7.54
N LEU A 7 4.32 1.19 6.63
CA LEU A 7 4.37 0.75 5.25
C LEU A 7 5.64 1.31 4.61
N ILE A 8 6.49 0.41 4.12
CA ILE A 8 7.70 0.79 3.40
C ILE A 8 7.41 0.69 1.91
N TRP A 9 7.48 1.82 1.23
CA TRP A 9 7.41 1.87 -0.22
C TRP A 9 8.79 1.67 -0.82
N GLN A 10 8.90 0.70 -1.72
CA GLN A 10 10.10 0.44 -2.50
C GLN A 10 9.76 0.54 -3.98
N GLN A 11 10.60 1.23 -4.75
CA GLN A 11 10.50 1.23 -6.21
C GLN A 11 11.20 -0.01 -6.75
N ASP A 12 10.45 -0.93 -7.35
CA ASP A 12 10.98 -2.16 -7.96
C ASP A 12 11.47 -1.94 -9.40
N GLY A 13 10.96 -0.89 -10.07
CA GLY A 13 11.34 -0.49 -11.43
C GLY A 13 10.82 0.91 -11.78
N ASP A 14 11.10 1.38 -13.00
CA ASP A 14 10.73 2.74 -13.43
C ASP A 14 9.25 3.07 -13.23
N ASP A 15 8.35 2.11 -13.49
CA ASP A 15 6.89 2.29 -13.41
C ASP A 15 6.23 1.36 -12.37
N SER A 16 6.97 0.90 -11.37
CA SER A 16 6.43 -0.04 -10.37
C SER A 16 6.96 0.21 -8.98
N TRP A 17 6.05 0.22 -8.00
CA TRP A 17 6.35 0.35 -6.58
C TRP A 17 5.65 -0.75 -5.80
N SER A 18 6.33 -1.34 -4.83
CA SER A 18 5.76 -2.30 -3.91
C SER A 18 5.70 -1.70 -2.52
N ALA A 19 4.57 -1.92 -1.85
CA ALA A 19 4.42 -1.65 -0.44
C ALA A 19 4.75 -2.91 0.35
N TRP A 20 5.59 -2.75 1.36
CA TRP A 20 6.03 -3.81 2.26
C TRP A 20 5.62 -3.47 3.68
N ALA A 21 5.12 -4.47 4.40
CA ALA A 21 4.90 -4.39 5.83
C ALA A 21 5.34 -5.70 6.48
N ASP A 22 6.09 -5.61 7.58
CA ASP A 22 6.67 -6.76 8.28
C ASP A 22 7.43 -7.74 7.35
N GLY A 23 8.16 -7.21 6.36
CA GLY A 23 8.90 -8.00 5.38
C GLY A 23 8.03 -8.71 4.33
N ARG A 24 6.71 -8.51 4.33
CA ARG A 24 5.79 -9.05 3.33
C ARG A 24 5.29 -7.94 2.40
N ARG A 25 5.25 -8.24 1.10
CA ARG A 25 4.61 -7.34 0.12
C ARG A 25 3.10 -7.36 0.30
N VAL A 26 2.53 -6.22 0.66
CA VAL A 26 1.09 -6.06 0.90
C VAL A 26 0.35 -5.41 -0.26
N ALA A 27 1.05 -4.64 -1.10
CA ALA A 27 0.46 -4.04 -2.29
C ALA A 27 1.50 -3.72 -3.36
N ARG A 28 1.00 -3.39 -4.55
CA ARG A 28 1.77 -2.90 -5.67
C ARG A 28 1.06 -1.73 -6.31
N ILE A 29 1.84 -0.75 -6.75
CA ILE A 29 1.43 0.31 -7.65
C ILE A 29 2.15 0.10 -8.98
N THR A 30 1.39 0.14 -10.07
CA THR A 30 1.94 0.15 -11.44
C THR A 30 1.51 1.41 -12.15
N HIS A 31 2.42 1.99 -12.93
CA HIS A 31 2.15 3.15 -13.76
C HIS A 31 2.14 2.74 -15.24
N ASP A 32 1.05 3.03 -15.93
CA ASP A 32 0.93 2.85 -17.39
C ASP A 32 0.39 4.14 -18.01
N ARG A 33 -0.87 4.47 -17.66
CA ARG A 33 -1.47 5.80 -17.92
C ARG A 33 -1.82 6.54 -16.63
N GLN A 34 -2.08 5.79 -15.57
CA GLN A 34 -2.38 6.24 -14.22
C GLN A 34 -1.68 5.31 -13.25
N TYR A 35 -1.55 5.75 -12.00
CA TYR A 35 -1.03 4.93 -10.90
C TYR A 35 -2.14 3.99 -10.43
N GLU A 36 -2.04 2.74 -10.82
CA GLU A 36 -2.96 1.68 -10.39
C GLU A 36 -2.44 1.01 -9.14
N LEU A 37 -3.15 1.19 -8.03
CA LEU A 37 -2.92 0.48 -6.77
C LEU A 37 -3.70 -0.83 -6.77
N VAL A 38 -3.02 -1.91 -6.37
CA VAL A 38 -3.64 -3.22 -6.10
C VAL A 38 -3.00 -3.83 -4.86
N SER A 39 -3.79 -4.15 -3.83
CA SER A 39 -3.31 -4.95 -2.70
C SER A 39 -3.19 -6.42 -3.05
N GLN A 40 -2.32 -7.14 -2.34
CA GLN A 40 -2.07 -8.57 -2.59
C GLN A 40 -3.35 -9.41 -2.40
N ASP A 41 -4.16 -9.07 -1.40
CA ASP A 41 -5.44 -9.72 -1.10
C ASP A 41 -6.62 -9.16 -1.92
N GLY A 42 -6.39 -8.18 -2.81
CA GLY A 42 -7.42 -7.56 -3.64
C GLY A 42 -8.41 -6.65 -2.90
N ALA A 43 -8.26 -6.49 -1.58
CA ALA A 43 -9.12 -5.65 -0.74
C ALA A 43 -9.03 -4.15 -1.08
N VAL A 44 -7.89 -3.68 -1.60
CA VAL A 44 -7.68 -2.30 -2.01
C VAL A 44 -7.31 -2.28 -3.48
N ARG A 45 -8.12 -1.57 -4.27
CA ARG A 45 -7.82 -1.30 -5.66
C ARG A 45 -8.23 0.14 -6.00
N GLY A 46 -7.40 0.84 -6.75
CA GLY A 46 -7.68 2.22 -7.15
C GLY A 46 -6.81 2.66 -8.30
N SER A 47 -7.29 3.64 -9.07
CA SER A 47 -6.53 4.29 -10.14
C SER A 47 -6.41 5.77 -9.81
N HIS A 48 -5.18 6.28 -9.81
CA HIS A 48 -4.86 7.62 -9.35
C HIS A 48 -4.00 8.37 -10.36
N SER A 49 -4.19 9.68 -10.45
CA SER A 49 -3.35 10.53 -11.32
C SER A 49 -1.96 10.81 -10.72
N ALA A 50 -1.73 10.48 -9.45
CA ALA A 50 -0.47 10.72 -8.75
C ALA A 50 -0.11 9.56 -7.81
N LEU A 51 1.19 9.24 -7.75
CA LEU A 51 1.73 8.19 -6.89
C LEU A 51 1.33 8.39 -5.42
N GLY A 52 1.50 9.61 -4.89
CA GLY A 52 1.19 9.91 -3.50
C GLY A 52 -0.28 9.69 -3.12
N SER A 53 -1.22 9.86 -4.06
CA SER A 53 -2.64 9.56 -3.81
C SER A 53 -2.89 8.06 -3.68
N ALA A 54 -2.24 7.25 -4.52
CA ALA A 54 -2.30 5.80 -4.42
C ALA A 54 -1.65 5.30 -3.11
N GLN A 55 -0.51 5.87 -2.73
CA GLN A 55 0.17 5.54 -1.48
C GLN A 55 -0.71 5.87 -0.26
N ALA A 56 -1.26 7.08 -0.22
CA ALA A 56 -2.12 7.53 0.88
C ALA A 56 -3.39 6.68 1.03
N GLN A 57 -3.99 6.21 -0.07
CA GLN A 57 -5.15 5.31 0.00
C GLN A 57 -4.78 4.00 0.70
N LEU A 58 -3.65 3.39 0.34
CA LEU A 58 -3.19 2.16 0.99
C LEU A 58 -2.85 2.40 2.46
N GLU A 59 -2.14 3.50 2.76
CA GLU A 59 -1.76 3.85 4.13
C GLU A 59 -2.98 4.02 5.03
N ALA A 60 -4.00 4.73 4.57
CA ALA A 60 -5.25 4.90 5.31
C ALA A 60 -5.96 3.55 5.55
N TRP A 61 -6.02 2.69 4.52
CA TRP A 61 -6.63 1.37 4.65
C TRP A 61 -5.84 0.48 5.62
N TYR A 62 -4.51 0.46 5.52
CA TYR A 62 -3.65 -0.36 6.36
C TYR A 62 -3.76 0.04 7.83
N LEU A 63 -3.74 1.35 8.12
CA LEU A 63 -3.96 1.86 9.47
C LEU A 63 -5.32 1.45 10.04
N TRP A 64 -6.38 1.51 9.23
CA TRP A 64 -7.70 1.05 9.63
C TRP A 64 -7.72 -0.47 9.89
N ALA A 65 -7.16 -1.26 8.98
CA ALA A 65 -7.12 -2.71 9.10
C ALA A 65 -6.34 -3.17 10.34
N THR A 66 -5.17 -2.59 10.60
CA THR A 66 -4.35 -2.91 11.79
C THR A 66 -4.94 -2.40 13.09
N THR A 67 -5.77 -1.35 13.06
CA THR A 67 -6.48 -0.86 14.27
C THR A 67 -7.71 -1.72 14.59
N THR A 68 -8.29 -2.36 13.57
CA THR A 68 -9.50 -3.19 13.69
C THR A 68 -9.17 -4.64 14.07
N ASP A 69 -7.90 -5.02 14.07
CA ASP A 69 -7.40 -6.32 14.55
C ASP A 69 -6.83 -6.18 15.98
N PRO A 70 -7.63 -6.42 17.04
CA PRO A 70 -7.18 -6.34 18.42
C PRO A 70 -6.55 -7.66 18.94
N ASP A 71 -6.26 -8.65 18.10
CA ASP A 71 -5.86 -10.01 18.52
C ASP A 71 -4.57 -10.54 17.85
N ALA A 72 -3.65 -9.65 17.46
CA ALA A 72 -2.30 -10.02 16.97
C ALA A 72 -1.23 -10.00 18.08
#